data_AF-A0A2H1WM26-F1
#
_entry.id   AF-A0A2H1WM26-F1
#
_cell.length_a   1.000
_cell.length_b   1.000
_cell.length_c   1.000
_cell.angle_alpha   90.00
_cell.angle_beta   90.00
_cell.angle_gamma   90.00
#
_symmetry.space_group_name_H-M   'P 1'
#
loop_
_entity.id
_entity.type
_entity.pdbx_description
1 polymer ?
#
loop_
_entity_poly.entity_id
_entity_poly.type
_entity_poly.pdbx_seq_one_letter_code
_entity_poly.pdbx_strand_id
1 'polypeptide(L)'
;MDEKKSILHELYVFSEWKPEPEYIQKPDSILPENISALWRWVNFLGPKKNLLDGVTAHLEKQQKWHIALGDEGKVIAVLTDNILEIRTKRSEYATIAARTTVSRDAYPQWRKLVWSPDCSLLVLAYGNGVVSFFDLTASNLFNIPTDCSRPGGLECTDNTHAVADIIFMPLRVKDTK
;
A
#
# COMPACT_ATOMS: atom_id res chain seq x y z
N MET A 1 -16.43 -36.65 5.95
CA MET A 1 -14.98 -36.76 5.74
C MET A 1 -14.61 -35.63 4.81
N ASP A 2 -14.11 -34.52 5.37
CA ASP A 2 -13.69 -33.36 4.57
C ASP A 2 -12.35 -33.66 3.91
N GLU A 3 -12.33 -33.68 2.58
CA GLU A 3 -11.10 -33.75 1.80
C GLU A 3 -10.30 -32.46 2.02
N LYS A 4 -9.20 -32.57 2.79
CA LYS A 4 -8.15 -31.55 2.85
C LYS A 4 -7.51 -31.41 1.47
N LYS A 5 -8.03 -30.50 0.63
CA LYS A 5 -7.35 -30.07 -0.59
C LYS A 5 -5.99 -29.47 -0.21
N SER A 6 -4.93 -30.14 -0.65
CA SER A 6 -3.55 -29.74 -0.40
C SER A 6 -3.22 -28.49 -1.21
N ILE A 7 -2.69 -27.46 -0.54
CA ILE A 7 -2.27 -26.18 -1.13
C ILE A 7 -1.26 -26.35 -2.27
N LEU A 8 -0.61 -27.52 -2.33
CA LEU A 8 0.33 -27.91 -3.37
C LEU A 8 -0.33 -28.03 -4.74
N HIS A 9 -1.62 -28.38 -4.81
CA HIS A 9 -2.30 -28.53 -6.10
C HIS A 9 -2.48 -27.18 -6.79
N GLU A 10 -2.82 -26.13 -6.03
CA GLU A 10 -2.95 -24.78 -6.56
C GLU A 10 -1.60 -24.23 -7.03
N LEU A 11 -0.52 -24.47 -6.28
CA LEU A 11 0.84 -24.06 -6.67
C LEU A 11 1.30 -24.74 -7.96
N TYR A 12 0.98 -26.03 -8.15
CA TYR A 12 1.32 -26.75 -9.37
C TYR A 12 0.56 -26.18 -10.58
N VAL A 13 -0.73 -25.89 -10.41
CA VAL A 13 -1.57 -25.24 -11.42
C VAL A 13 -1.00 -23.86 -11.79
N PHE A 14 -0.60 -23.05 -10.81
CA PHE A 14 0.02 -21.74 -11.09
C PHE A 14 1.38 -21.84 -11.80
N SER A 15 2.14 -22.94 -11.59
CA SER A 15 3.42 -23.14 -12.27
C SER A 15 3.28 -23.54 -13.75
N GLU A 16 2.18 -24.21 -14.11
CA GLU A 16 1.89 -24.62 -15.49
C GLU A 16 1.15 -23.55 -16.28
N TRP A 17 0.44 -22.65 -15.59
CA TRP A 17 -0.16 -21.48 -16.22
C TRP A 17 0.91 -20.50 -16.69
N LYS A 18 1.19 -20.52 -17.99
CA LYS A 18 1.87 -19.39 -18.64
C LYS A 18 0.92 -18.20 -18.59
N PRO A 19 1.25 -17.11 -17.88
CA PRO A 19 0.41 -15.92 -17.91
C PRO A 19 0.26 -15.49 -19.37
N GLU A 20 -0.97 -15.28 -19.80
CA GLU A 20 -1.22 -14.71 -21.12
C GLU A 20 -0.45 -13.39 -21.19
N PRO A 21 0.38 -13.16 -22.21
CA PRO A 21 1.11 -11.91 -22.32
C PRO A 21 0.07 -10.80 -22.30
N GLU A 22 0.14 -9.93 -21.29
CA GLU A 22 -0.68 -8.73 -21.27
C GLU A 22 -0.47 -8.04 -22.61
N TYR A 23 -1.53 -7.97 -23.42
CA TYR A 23 -1.48 -7.27 -24.70
C TYR A 23 -1.27 -5.80 -24.36
N ILE A 24 -0.01 -5.38 -24.33
CA ILE A 24 0.36 -3.97 -24.39
C ILE A 24 -0.25 -3.50 -25.71
N GLN A 25 -1.42 -2.86 -25.63
CA GLN A 25 -2.00 -2.18 -26.78
C GLN A 25 -0.97 -1.14 -27.20
N LYS A 26 -0.24 -1.45 -28.27
CA LYS A 26 0.59 -0.47 -28.94
C LYS A 26 -0.36 0.68 -29.26
N PRO A 27 -0.08 1.92 -28.83
CA PRO A 27 -0.88 3.04 -29.28
C PRO A 27 -0.84 3.01 -30.81
N ASP A 28 -2.01 3.01 -31.45
CA ASP A 28 -2.14 2.96 -32.90
C ASP A 28 -1.24 4.04 -33.51
N SER A 29 -0.08 3.60 -34.01
CA SER A 29 0.85 4.49 -34.67
C SER A 29 0.24 4.79 -36.03
N ILE A 30 -0.33 5.98 -36.15
CA ILE A 30 -0.96 6.55 -37.35
C ILE A 30 0.07 6.80 -38.48
N LEU A 31 1.26 6.22 -38.41
CA LEU A 31 2.38 6.50 -39.30
C LEU A 31 2.96 5.20 -39.88
N PRO A 32 3.12 5.10 -41.21
CA PRO A 32 3.51 3.87 -41.90
C PRO A 32 4.91 3.39 -41.49
N GLU A 33 5.09 2.06 -41.46
CA GLU A 33 6.30 1.34 -41.00
C GLU A 33 7.59 1.63 -41.81
N ASN A 34 7.54 2.49 -42.83
CA ASN A 34 8.66 2.73 -43.75
C ASN A 34 9.28 4.13 -43.64
N ILE A 35 9.22 4.73 -42.45
CA ILE A 35 9.76 6.07 -42.20
C ILE A 35 11.18 5.97 -41.62
N SER A 36 12.11 5.92 -42.58
CA SER A 36 13.48 6.43 -42.65
C SER A 36 14.28 6.71 -41.37
N ALA A 37 15.57 6.33 -41.42
CA ALA A 37 16.60 6.56 -40.41
C ALA A 37 16.65 7.98 -39.83
N LEU A 38 16.19 9.01 -40.55
CA LEU A 38 16.10 10.39 -40.08
C LEU A 38 15.16 10.57 -38.88
N TRP A 39 14.03 9.84 -38.82
CA TRP A 39 13.14 9.87 -37.65
C TRP A 39 13.77 9.22 -36.41
N ARG A 40 14.69 8.28 -36.61
CA ARG A 40 15.48 7.69 -35.52
C ARG A 40 16.42 8.71 -34.89
N TRP A 41 16.93 9.66 -35.68
CA TRP A 41 17.75 10.79 -35.18
C TRP A 41 16.89 11.86 -34.49
N VAL A 42 15.69 12.14 -34.99
CA VAL A 42 14.74 13.04 -34.31
C VAL A 42 14.28 12.43 -32.98
N ASN A 43 14.01 11.13 -32.91
CA ASN A 43 13.68 10.42 -31.68
C ASN A 43 14.86 10.28 -30.71
N PHE A 44 16.10 10.36 -31.19
CA PHE A 44 17.30 10.40 -30.33
C PHE A 44 17.45 11.74 -29.61
N LEU A 45 16.99 12.84 -30.23
CA LEU A 45 16.97 14.20 -29.67
C LEU A 45 15.65 14.54 -28.96
N GLY A 46 14.60 13.74 -29.18
CA GLY A 46 13.32 13.86 -28.48
C GLY A 46 13.44 13.51 -26.99
N PRO A 47 12.46 13.93 -26.15
CA PRO A 47 12.50 13.67 -24.72
C PRO A 47 12.61 12.18 -24.47
N LYS A 48 13.75 11.75 -23.92
CA LYS A 48 13.96 10.36 -23.50
C LYS A 48 12.90 10.09 -22.44
N LYS A 49 12.04 9.10 -22.67
CA LYS A 49 11.10 8.62 -21.65
C LYS A 49 11.94 8.12 -20.48
N ASN A 50 12.07 8.93 -19.45
CA ASN A 50 12.84 8.58 -18.27
C ASN A 50 12.13 7.39 -17.62
N LEU A 51 12.87 6.32 -17.30
CA LEU A 51 12.30 5.17 -16.58
C LEU A 51 11.64 5.60 -15.27
N LEU A 52 12.11 6.70 -14.68
CA LEU A 52 11.49 7.38 -13.54
C LEU A 52 10.02 7.74 -13.79
N ASP A 53 9.66 8.30 -14.96
CA ASP A 53 8.27 8.63 -15.28
C ASP A 53 7.39 7.40 -15.45
N GLY A 54 7.95 6.31 -15.99
CA GLY A 54 7.24 5.04 -16.12
C GLY A 54 6.99 4.35 -14.78
N VAL A 55 7.99 4.41 -13.89
CA VAL A 55 7.93 3.83 -12.53
C VAL A 55 7.03 4.67 -11.63
N THR A 56 7.12 6.00 -11.69
CA THR A 56 6.21 6.89 -10.93
C THR A 56 4.77 6.73 -11.41
N ALA A 57 4.53 6.66 -12.73
CA ALA A 57 3.21 6.40 -13.27
C ALA A 57 2.66 5.00 -12.90
N HIS A 58 3.52 4.00 -12.73
CA HIS A 58 3.10 2.68 -12.20
C HIS A 58 2.84 2.72 -10.69
N LEU A 59 3.61 3.50 -9.94
CA LEU A 59 3.41 3.69 -8.52
C LEU A 59 2.09 4.40 -8.24
N GLU A 60 1.74 5.42 -9.05
CA GLU A 60 0.45 6.11 -8.99
C GLU A 60 -0.75 5.20 -9.35
N LYS A 61 -0.51 4.14 -10.12
CA LYS A 61 -1.53 3.11 -10.43
C LYS A 61 -1.72 2.08 -9.33
N GLN A 62 -0.90 2.08 -8.27
CA GLN A 62 -1.07 1.15 -7.18
C GLN A 62 -2.40 1.36 -6.45
N GLN A 63 -2.88 0.28 -5.84
CA GLN A 63 -4.16 0.25 -5.17
C GLN A 63 -4.17 1.20 -3.96
N LYS A 64 -5.12 2.14 -3.94
CA LYS A 64 -5.23 3.16 -2.89
C LYS A 64 -5.74 2.61 -1.55
N TRP A 65 -6.49 1.50 -1.60
CA TRP A 65 -7.00 0.86 -0.39
C TRP A 65 -5.96 -0.10 0.19
N HIS A 66 -5.93 -0.20 1.52
CA HIS A 66 -5.01 -1.03 2.28
C HIS A 66 -5.79 -1.96 3.21
N ILE A 67 -5.26 -3.15 3.47
CA ILE A 67 -5.88 -4.13 4.37
C ILE A 67 -4.83 -4.62 5.35
N ALA A 68 -5.22 -4.73 6.63
CA ALA A 68 -4.39 -5.32 7.67
C ALA A 68 -5.16 -6.43 8.40
N LEU A 69 -4.50 -7.58 8.57
CA LEU A 69 -5.03 -8.74 9.27
C LEU A 69 -4.51 -8.74 10.71
N GLY A 70 -5.40 -8.93 11.67
CA GLY A 70 -5.09 -9.07 13.09
C GLY A 70 -5.53 -10.44 13.62
N ASP A 71 -4.76 -10.98 14.57
CA ASP A 71 -5.06 -12.20 15.34
C ASP A 71 -5.45 -13.38 14.43
N GLU A 72 -4.54 -13.74 13.51
CA GLU A 72 -4.72 -14.82 12.53
C GLU A 72 -6.00 -14.66 11.68
N GLY A 73 -6.41 -13.42 11.44
CA GLY A 73 -7.58 -13.07 10.67
C GLY A 73 -8.87 -12.97 11.47
N LYS A 74 -8.87 -13.07 12.81
CA LYS A 74 -10.09 -12.82 13.60
C LYS A 74 -10.60 -11.39 13.44
N VAL A 75 -9.71 -10.44 13.17
CA VAL A 75 -10.03 -9.05 12.90
C VAL A 75 -9.34 -8.60 11.61
N ILE A 76 -10.03 -7.78 10.82
CA ILE A 76 -9.52 -7.20 9.59
C ILE A 76 -9.79 -5.71 9.62
N ALA A 77 -8.78 -4.91 9.33
CA ALA A 77 -8.93 -3.49 9.05
C ALA A 77 -8.87 -3.27 7.54
N VAL A 78 -9.82 -2.50 7.01
CA VAL A 78 -9.87 -2.09 5.61
C VAL A 78 -9.83 -0.57 5.60
N LEU A 79 -8.80 -0.02 4.98
CA LEU A 79 -8.60 1.39 4.78
C LEU A 79 -8.85 1.72 3.32
N THR A 80 -9.78 2.65 3.06
CA THR A 80 -10.02 3.21 1.74
C THR A 80 -9.41 4.62 1.65
N ASP A 81 -9.99 5.54 0.87
CA ASP A 81 -9.45 6.89 0.74
C ASP A 81 -9.54 7.70 2.04
N ASN A 82 -10.69 7.65 2.71
CA ASN A 82 -10.96 8.43 3.93
C ASN A 82 -11.77 7.65 4.98
N ILE A 83 -12.00 6.36 4.77
CA ILE A 83 -12.74 5.52 5.70
C ILE A 83 -11.82 4.40 6.16
N LEU A 84 -11.77 4.23 7.48
CA LEU A 84 -11.17 3.09 8.12
C LEU A 84 -12.29 2.23 8.72
N GLU A 85 -12.43 1.01 8.22
CA GLU A 85 -13.42 0.04 8.68
C GLU A 85 -12.71 -1.13 9.37
N ILE A 86 -13.27 -1.57 10.50
CA ILE A 86 -12.85 -2.77 11.19
C ILE A 86 -13.98 -3.79 11.09
N ARG A 87 -13.64 -4.99 10.65
CA ARG A 87 -14.54 -6.13 10.53
C ARG A 87 -13.99 -7.31 11.30
N THR A 88 -14.88 -8.17 11.77
CA THR A 88 -14.49 -9.31 12.60
C THR A 88 -15.03 -10.60 12.00
N LYS A 89 -14.32 -11.70 12.24
CA LYS A 89 -14.73 -13.04 11.85
C LYS A 89 -16.04 -13.47 12.51
N ARG A 90 -16.38 -12.89 13.68
CA ARG A 90 -17.63 -13.18 14.41
C ARG A 90 -18.88 -12.93 13.57
N SER A 91 -18.84 -11.94 12.68
CA SER A 91 -19.91 -11.64 11.74
C SER A 91 -19.62 -12.14 10.32
N GLU A 92 -18.67 -13.06 10.17
CA GLU A 92 -18.16 -13.51 8.86
C GLU A 92 -17.73 -12.35 7.96
N TYR A 93 -17.26 -11.25 8.58
CA TYR A 93 -16.92 -9.98 7.93
C TYR A 93 -18.07 -9.32 7.14
N ALA A 94 -19.30 -9.79 7.31
CA ALA A 94 -20.48 -9.24 6.64
C ALA A 94 -20.88 -7.88 7.22
N THR A 95 -20.70 -7.69 8.52
CA THR A 95 -21.03 -6.44 9.21
C THR A 95 -19.78 -5.67 9.62
N ILE A 96 -19.90 -4.33 9.61
CA ILE A 96 -18.87 -3.42 10.08
C ILE A 96 -18.94 -3.37 11.61
N ALA A 97 -17.86 -3.78 12.27
CA ALA A 97 -17.78 -3.77 13.73
C ALA A 97 -17.47 -2.37 14.26
N ALA A 98 -16.57 -1.66 13.60
CA ALA A 98 -16.26 -0.27 13.89
C ALA A 98 -15.89 0.48 12.61
N ARG A 99 -16.12 1.78 12.59
CA ARG A 99 -15.81 2.65 11.44
C ARG A 99 -15.47 4.04 11.91
N THR A 100 -14.45 4.61 11.29
CA THR A 100 -14.09 6.02 11.48
C THR A 100 -13.70 6.68 10.17
N THR A 101 -13.77 8.00 10.16
CA THR A 101 -13.30 8.82 9.05
C THR A 101 -11.88 9.29 9.34
N VAL A 102 -10.97 9.04 8.41
CA VAL A 102 -9.57 9.48 8.49
C VAL A 102 -9.31 10.65 7.54
N SER A 103 -8.25 11.41 7.78
CA SER A 103 -7.87 12.50 6.89
C SER A 103 -7.54 11.98 5.50
N ARG A 104 -7.92 12.73 4.46
CA ARG A 104 -7.47 12.43 3.10
C ARG A 104 -5.97 12.66 3.01
N ASP A 105 -5.33 11.81 2.21
CA ASP A 105 -3.90 11.83 1.99
C ASP A 105 -3.66 12.12 0.50
N ALA A 106 -2.65 12.92 0.20
CA ALA A 106 -2.23 13.17 -1.18
C ALA A 106 -1.59 11.92 -1.79
N TYR A 107 -1.01 11.05 -0.96
CA TYR A 107 -0.28 9.86 -1.38
C TYR A 107 -0.88 8.58 -0.77
N PRO A 108 -2.14 8.23 -1.09
CA PRO A 108 -2.84 7.10 -0.47
C PRO A 108 -2.11 5.78 -0.66
N GLN A 109 -1.41 5.57 -1.78
CA GLN A 109 -0.63 4.38 -2.08
C GLN A 109 0.63 4.20 -1.20
N TRP A 110 1.00 5.20 -0.40
CA TRP A 110 2.19 5.17 0.47
C TRP A 110 1.80 4.91 1.92
N ARG A 111 0.51 4.74 2.21
CA ARG A 111 0.02 4.48 3.55
C ARG A 111 0.46 3.11 4.05
N LYS A 112 0.64 2.99 5.35
CA LYS A 112 0.89 1.72 6.02
C LYS A 112 -0.19 1.48 7.06
N LEU A 113 -0.74 0.28 7.07
CA LEU A 113 -1.77 -0.13 8.01
C LEU A 113 -1.32 -1.42 8.70
N VAL A 114 -1.11 -1.39 10.01
CA VAL A 114 -0.54 -2.52 10.76
C VAL A 114 -1.25 -2.67 12.11
N TRP A 115 -1.62 -3.89 12.46
CA TRP A 115 -2.13 -4.24 13.79
C TRP A 115 -0.99 -4.47 14.77
N SER A 116 -1.21 -4.12 16.03
CA SER A 116 -0.38 -4.62 17.12
C SER A 116 -0.54 -6.14 17.28
N PRO A 117 0.48 -6.85 17.81
CA PRO A 117 0.42 -8.30 17.96
C PRO A 117 -0.76 -8.81 18.80
N ASP A 118 -1.20 -8.02 19.77
CA ASP A 118 -2.35 -8.28 20.65
C ASP A 118 -3.68 -7.74 20.08
N CYS A 119 -3.65 -7.13 18.89
CA CYS A 119 -4.78 -6.49 18.22
C CYS A 119 -5.51 -5.42 19.05
N SER A 120 -4.85 -4.85 20.05
CA SER A 120 -5.41 -3.73 20.82
C SER A 120 -5.28 -2.40 20.09
N LEU A 121 -4.27 -2.27 19.22
CA LEU A 121 -3.95 -1.05 18.48
C LEU A 121 -3.89 -1.32 16.98
N LEU A 122 -4.40 -0.37 16.21
CA LEU A 122 -4.27 -0.30 14.77
C LEU A 122 -3.53 0.97 14.40
N VAL A 123 -2.43 0.83 13.66
CA VAL A 123 -1.57 1.95 13.29
C VAL A 123 -1.77 2.27 11.83
N LEU A 124 -2.01 3.54 11.54
CA LEU A 124 -2.08 4.11 10.21
C LEU A 124 -0.96 5.13 10.05
N ALA A 125 0.02 4.84 9.19
CA ALA A 125 0.95 5.86 8.71
C ALA A 125 0.46 6.45 7.39
N TYR A 126 0.45 7.77 7.30
CA TYR A 126 0.14 8.52 6.10
C TYR A 126 1.39 8.71 5.22
N GLY A 127 1.18 9.00 3.94
CA GLY A 127 2.25 9.26 2.98
C GLY A 127 3.06 10.53 3.29
N ASN A 128 2.51 11.46 4.04
CA ASN A 128 3.24 12.63 4.54
C ASN A 128 4.06 12.35 5.83
N GLY A 129 4.04 11.11 6.33
CA GLY A 129 4.80 10.67 7.50
C GLY A 129 4.10 10.76 8.85
N VAL A 130 2.89 11.34 8.92
CA VAL A 130 2.12 11.36 10.17
C VAL A 130 1.69 9.93 10.51
N VAL A 131 1.73 9.56 11.80
CA VAL A 131 1.31 8.22 12.25
C VAL A 131 0.19 8.34 13.26
N SER A 132 -0.96 7.73 12.98
CA SER A 132 -2.14 7.70 13.83
C SER A 132 -2.35 6.33 14.46
N PHE A 133 -2.76 6.32 15.72
CA PHE A 133 -3.06 5.11 16.48
C PHE A 133 -4.55 5.04 16.75
N PHE A 134 -5.17 3.92 16.44
CA PHE A 134 -6.58 3.64 16.63
C PHE A 134 -6.78 2.44 17.54
N ASP A 135 -7.90 2.40 18.25
CA ASP A 135 -8.33 1.21 18.98
C ASP A 135 -9.25 0.31 18.13
N LEU A 136 -9.71 -0.80 18.72
CA LEU A 136 -10.68 -1.72 18.11
C LEU A 136 -12.05 -1.08 17.82
N THR A 137 -12.38 0.03 18.47
CA THR A 137 -13.61 0.80 18.24
C THR A 137 -13.43 1.85 17.14
N ALA A 138 -12.29 1.84 16.45
CA ALA A 138 -11.88 2.83 15.45
C ALA A 138 -11.78 4.26 16.02
N SER A 139 -11.58 4.41 17.34
CA SER A 139 -11.32 5.71 17.97
C SER A 139 -9.84 6.08 17.82
N ASN A 140 -9.54 7.33 17.45
CA ASN A 140 -8.16 7.81 17.37
C ASN A 140 -7.66 8.10 18.80
N LEU A 141 -6.61 7.39 19.21
CA LEU A 141 -6.03 7.50 20.54
C LEU A 141 -5.02 8.65 20.60
N PHE A 142 -4.07 8.66 19.66
CA PHE A 142 -3.05 9.69 19.55
C PHE A 142 -2.40 9.66 18.16
N ASN A 143 -1.64 10.72 17.86
CA ASN A 143 -0.90 10.88 16.62
C ASN A 143 0.56 11.24 16.92
N ILE A 144 1.49 10.66 16.17
CA ILE A 144 2.88 11.06 16.13
C ILE A 144 3.03 11.99 14.92
N PRO A 145 3.31 13.30 15.14
CA PRO A 145 3.49 14.25 14.05
C PRO A 145 4.84 14.03 13.35
N THR A 146 4.97 14.60 12.15
CA THR A 146 6.27 14.68 11.47
C THR A 146 7.09 15.85 11.97
N ASP A 147 8.41 15.64 12.04
CA ASP A 147 9.37 16.68 12.45
C ASP A 147 9.70 17.61 11.29
N CYS A 148 8.88 18.65 11.13
CA CYS A 148 9.02 19.67 10.07
C CYS A 148 10.08 20.74 10.36
N SER A 149 10.71 20.70 11.54
CA SER A 149 11.61 21.75 12.03
C SER A 149 13.07 21.60 11.60
N ARG A 150 13.39 20.56 10.80
CA ARG A 150 14.76 20.31 10.35
C ARG A 150 15.24 21.41 9.39
N PRO A 151 16.34 22.11 9.67
CA PRO A 151 16.90 23.09 8.74
C PRO A 151 17.33 22.39 7.45
N GLY A 152 16.78 22.83 6.31
CA GLY A 152 16.95 22.19 5.00
C GLY A 152 15.87 21.16 4.63
N GLY A 153 14.83 21.00 5.46
CA GLY A 153 13.70 20.09 5.19
C GLY A 153 12.77 20.61 4.10
N LEU A 154 12.42 19.73 3.17
CA LEU A 154 11.31 19.90 2.23
C LEU A 154 10.00 20.05 3.04
N GLU A 155 8.97 20.69 2.47
CA GLU A 155 7.69 20.88 3.15
C GLU A 155 7.12 19.53 3.65
N CYS A 156 6.53 19.53 4.85
CA CYS A 156 5.82 18.37 5.44
C CYS A 156 4.53 17.95 4.70
N THR A 157 4.32 18.52 3.53
CA THR A 157 3.26 18.19 2.58
C THR A 157 3.74 17.15 1.57
N ASP A 158 5.04 16.91 1.46
CA ASP A 158 5.61 15.98 0.49
C ASP A 158 5.78 14.55 1.04
N ASN A 159 5.96 13.60 0.13
CA ASN A 159 6.10 12.16 0.42
C ASN A 159 7.49 11.77 0.96
N THR A 160 8.39 12.73 1.17
CA THR A 160 9.76 12.50 1.64
C THR A 160 9.83 11.90 3.05
N HIS A 161 8.79 12.12 3.86
CA HIS A 161 8.68 11.62 5.23
C HIS A 161 7.85 10.35 5.34
N ALA A 162 7.46 9.73 4.22
CA ALA A 162 6.65 8.52 4.23
C ALA A 162 7.29 7.37 5.01
N VAL A 163 6.45 6.63 5.73
CA VAL A 163 6.89 5.49 6.53
C VAL A 163 7.06 4.28 5.62
N ALA A 164 8.25 3.67 5.65
CA ALA A 164 8.53 2.46 4.89
C ALA A 164 7.81 1.23 5.47
N ASP A 165 7.88 1.04 6.80
CA ASP A 165 7.29 -0.09 7.51
C ASP A 165 7.05 0.24 9.00
N ILE A 166 6.17 -0.53 9.66
CA ILE A 166 5.81 -0.39 11.07
C ILE A 166 5.96 -1.75 11.75
N ILE A 167 6.82 -1.84 12.75
CA ILE A 167 7.10 -3.08 13.47
C ILE A 167 6.87 -2.88 14.96
N PHE A 168 6.05 -3.75 15.55
CA PHE A 168 5.89 -3.84 16.99
C PHE A 168 6.96 -4.77 17.58
N MET A 169 7.72 -4.27 18.55
CA MET A 169 8.72 -5.03 19.26
C MET A 169 8.34 -5.18 20.74
N PRO A 170 8.68 -6.32 21.39
CA PRO A 170 8.49 -6.45 22.82
C PRO A 170 9.34 -5.42 23.57
N LEU A 171 8.83 -4.93 24.69
CA LEU A 171 9.55 -4.02 25.56
C LEU A 171 10.85 -4.69 26.04
N ARG A 172 12.00 -4.08 25.76
CA ARG A 172 13.28 -4.52 26.31
C ARG A 172 13.38 -4.06 27.76
N VAL A 173 12.95 -4.91 28.68
CA VAL A 173 13.23 -4.71 30.11
C VAL A 173 14.66 -5.14 30.36
N LYS A 174 15.49 -4.25 30.91
CA LYS A 174 16.80 -4.64 31.44
C LYS A 174 16.54 -5.51 32.66
N ASP A 175 16.97 -6.76 32.64
CA ASP A 175 17.00 -7.60 33.84
C ASP A 175 17.92 -6.94 34.86
N THR A 176 17.34 -6.22 35.81
CA THR A 176 18.04 -5.81 37.03
C THR A 176 18.09 -7.05 37.94
N LYS A 177 19.16 -7.85 37.78
CA LYS A 177 19.61 -8.80 38.79
C LYS A 177 20.64 -8.16 39.70
#